data_AF-A0A817YZG3-F1
#
_entry.id   AF-A0A817YZG3-F1
#
_cell.length_a   1.000
_cell.length_b   1.000
_cell.length_c   1.000
_cell.angle_alpha   90.00
_cell.angle_beta   90.00
_cell.angle_gamma   90.00
#
_symmetry.space_group_name_H-M   'P 1'
#
loop_
_entity.id
_entity.type
_entity.pdbx_description
1 polymer ?
#
loop_
_entity_poly.entity_id
_entity_poly.type
_entity_poly.pdbx_seq_one_letter_code
_entity_poly.pdbx_strand_id
1 'polypeptide(L)'
;MELNIRQNLLKNWPQLWIILEKYFSDIEILNVSNCRMNFDKNPSIIYNNIKQTVLIDTDNDCYLFENIFKYYPNLINIHLGLNQLSFISEIFVDQIQNFTNLSLSDNPTLKQWDPFINRLGKLKYLQELIINNYGIDRIKLPNQDESNELFPSLKHLYMSDTKISSFDLINKLSRLSSLISLSILRNPIYLTNQIVTFKSIDKTF
;
A
#
# COMPACT_ATOMS: atom_id res chain seq x y z
N MET A 1 -19.17 -8.69 7.68
CA MET A 1 -19.32 -9.87 6.78
C MET A 1 -18.25 -9.86 5.70
N GLU A 2 -17.74 -11.01 5.26
CA GLU A 2 -16.72 -11.13 4.22
C GLU A 2 -17.26 -11.81 2.96
N LEU A 3 -16.89 -11.28 1.78
CA LEU A 3 -17.06 -11.96 0.50
C LEU A 3 -15.71 -12.09 -0.19
N ASN A 4 -15.33 -13.34 -0.47
CA ASN A 4 -14.17 -13.66 -1.29
C ASN A 4 -14.62 -14.31 -2.60
N ILE A 5 -14.36 -13.61 -3.70
CA ILE A 5 -14.67 -14.04 -5.06
C ILE A 5 -13.42 -13.94 -5.92
N ARG A 6 -12.25 -14.21 -5.33
CA ARG A 6 -10.99 -14.30 -6.07
C ARG A 6 -11.09 -15.34 -7.20
N GLN A 7 -10.45 -15.06 -8.34
CA GLN A 7 -10.41 -15.98 -9.50
C GLN A 7 -11.82 -16.41 -9.97
N ASN A 8 -12.77 -15.48 -9.98
CA ASN A 8 -14.12 -15.76 -10.45
C ASN A 8 -14.24 -15.57 -11.98
N LEU A 9 -15.43 -15.88 -12.52
CA LEU A 9 -15.78 -15.71 -13.94
C LEU A 9 -16.55 -14.41 -14.23
N LEU A 10 -16.61 -13.48 -13.27
CA LEU A 10 -17.24 -12.18 -13.48
C LEU A 10 -16.42 -11.41 -14.51
N LYS A 11 -17.11 -10.87 -15.50
CA LYS A 11 -16.47 -10.24 -16.66
C LYS A 11 -16.24 -8.75 -16.45
N ASN A 12 -16.96 -8.12 -15.51
CA ASN A 12 -16.92 -6.69 -15.28
C ASN A 12 -17.47 -6.32 -13.89
N TRP A 13 -17.11 -5.11 -13.43
CA TRP A 13 -17.60 -4.55 -12.16
C TRP A 13 -19.14 -4.42 -12.03
N PRO A 14 -19.91 -4.09 -13.09
CA PRO A 14 -21.37 -4.07 -13.02
C PRO A 14 -22.00 -5.37 -12.51
N GLN A 15 -21.48 -6.53 -12.91
CA GLN A 15 -21.98 -7.82 -12.40
C GLN A 15 -21.70 -7.97 -10.91
N LEU A 16 -20.52 -7.55 -10.46
CA LEU A 16 -20.19 -7.52 -9.04
C LEU A 16 -21.13 -6.60 -8.26
N TRP A 17 -21.42 -5.41 -8.78
CA TRP A 17 -22.36 -4.47 -8.15
C TRP A 17 -23.74 -5.07 -7.95
N ILE A 18 -24.29 -5.72 -8.98
CA ILE A 18 -25.59 -6.39 -8.87
C ILE A 18 -25.58 -7.48 -7.79
N ILE A 19 -24.48 -8.23 -7.67
CA ILE A 19 -24.34 -9.27 -6.65
C ILE A 19 -24.28 -8.65 -5.25
N LEU A 20 -23.45 -7.63 -5.06
CA LEU A 20 -23.28 -6.96 -3.77
C LEU A 20 -24.59 -6.29 -3.31
N GLU A 21 -25.25 -5.55 -4.21
CA GLU A 21 -26.51 -4.87 -3.91
C GLU A 21 -27.63 -5.85 -3.55
N LYS A 22 -27.69 -7.00 -4.23
CA LYS A 22 -28.78 -7.96 -4.02
C LYS A 22 -28.58 -8.87 -2.81
N TYR A 23 -27.35 -9.24 -2.50
CA TYR A 23 -27.07 -10.31 -1.55
C TYR A 23 -26.17 -9.91 -0.37
N PHE A 24 -25.52 -8.75 -0.42
CA PHE A 24 -24.46 -8.39 0.53
C PHE A 24 -24.57 -6.93 1.03
N SER A 25 -25.70 -6.57 1.65
CA SER A 25 -25.93 -5.21 2.20
C SER A 25 -24.94 -4.80 3.31
N ASP A 26 -24.46 -5.76 4.10
CA ASP A 26 -23.62 -5.51 5.28
C ASP A 26 -22.17 -6.02 5.10
N ILE A 27 -21.70 -6.05 3.85
CA ILE A 27 -20.33 -6.45 3.54
C ILE A 27 -19.31 -5.47 4.13
N GLU A 28 -18.30 -6.03 4.78
CA GLU A 28 -17.21 -5.28 5.41
C GLU A 28 -15.85 -5.59 4.77
N ILE A 29 -15.68 -6.80 4.25
CA ILE A 29 -14.44 -7.27 3.63
C ILE A 29 -14.78 -7.81 2.25
N LEU A 30 -14.13 -7.27 1.22
CA LEU A 30 -14.31 -7.69 -0.17
C LEU A 30 -12.97 -8.12 -0.76
N ASN A 31 -12.92 -9.33 -1.34
CA ASN A 31 -11.76 -9.78 -2.11
C ASN A 31 -12.19 -10.13 -3.53
N VAL A 32 -11.66 -9.37 -4.50
CA VAL A 32 -11.91 -9.54 -5.94
C VAL A 32 -10.61 -9.73 -6.72
N SER A 33 -9.59 -10.27 -6.05
CA SER A 33 -8.27 -10.50 -6.65
C SER A 33 -8.34 -11.45 -7.84
N ASN A 34 -7.38 -11.33 -8.76
CA ASN A 34 -7.25 -12.15 -9.97
C ASN A 34 -8.49 -12.07 -10.88
N CYS A 35 -9.15 -10.92 -10.87
CA CYS A 35 -10.26 -10.62 -11.75
C CYS A 35 -9.93 -9.36 -12.56
N ARG A 36 -9.62 -9.54 -13.84
CA ARG A 36 -9.36 -8.44 -14.77
C ARG A 36 -10.68 -7.94 -15.32
N MET A 37 -11.37 -7.17 -14.50
CA MET A 37 -12.69 -6.64 -14.77
C MET A 37 -12.60 -5.21 -15.26
N ASN A 38 -13.24 -4.90 -16.38
CA ASN A 38 -13.39 -3.52 -16.81
C ASN A 38 -14.35 -2.77 -15.88
N PHE A 39 -13.95 -1.58 -15.44
CA PHE A 39 -14.80 -0.68 -14.66
C PHE A 39 -15.62 0.19 -15.61
N ASP A 40 -16.70 -0.39 -16.13
CA ASP A 40 -17.49 0.27 -17.18
C ASP A 40 -18.73 1.00 -16.65
N LYS A 41 -19.11 0.75 -15.39
CA LYS A 41 -20.29 1.37 -14.76
C LYS A 41 -20.10 1.54 -13.26
N ASN A 42 -20.55 2.68 -12.78
CA ASN A 42 -20.65 2.98 -11.36
C ASN A 42 -21.74 2.12 -10.69
N PRO A 43 -21.55 1.71 -9.42
CA PRO A 43 -22.62 1.11 -8.63
C PRO A 43 -23.75 2.12 -8.38
N SER A 44 -24.94 1.62 -8.03
CA SER A 44 -26.09 2.48 -7.72
C SER A 44 -26.08 2.99 -6.27
N ILE A 45 -25.24 2.42 -5.41
CA ILE A 45 -25.13 2.77 -3.99
C ILE A 45 -23.68 2.97 -3.55
N ILE A 46 -23.52 3.59 -2.38
CA ILE A 46 -22.25 3.69 -1.66
C ILE A 46 -22.21 2.59 -0.61
N TYR A 47 -21.10 1.85 -0.54
CA TYR A 47 -20.90 0.74 0.40
C TYR A 47 -20.19 1.22 1.66
N ASN A 48 -20.95 1.87 2.55
CA ASN A 48 -20.44 2.43 3.80
C ASN A 48 -19.85 1.38 4.76
N ASN A 49 -20.23 0.12 4.63
CA ASN A 49 -19.80 -0.93 5.54
C ASN A 49 -18.42 -1.51 5.18
N ILE A 50 -17.95 -1.34 3.94
CA ILE A 50 -16.67 -1.88 3.49
C ILE A 50 -15.53 -1.16 4.20
N LYS A 51 -14.78 -1.94 5.00
CA LYS A 51 -13.61 -1.52 5.78
C LYS A 51 -12.32 -2.09 5.21
N GLN A 52 -12.40 -3.18 4.46
CA GLN A 52 -11.23 -3.79 3.83
C GLN A 52 -11.53 -4.26 2.41
N THR A 53 -10.58 -4.03 1.51
CA THR A 53 -10.65 -4.59 0.17
C THR A 53 -9.32 -5.17 -0.30
N VAL A 54 -9.38 -6.24 -1.08
CA VAL A 54 -8.21 -6.94 -1.64
C VAL A 54 -8.38 -7.00 -3.15
N LEU A 55 -7.53 -6.24 -3.85
CA LEU A 55 -7.52 -6.05 -5.30
C LEU A 55 -6.15 -6.48 -5.86
N ILE A 56 -5.76 -7.74 -5.68
CA ILE A 56 -4.45 -8.24 -6.16
C ILE A 56 -4.59 -8.79 -7.58
N ASP A 57 -3.65 -8.49 -8.49
CA ASP A 57 -3.66 -8.98 -9.89
C ASP A 57 -5.00 -8.69 -10.60
N THR A 58 -5.41 -7.43 -10.54
CA THR A 58 -6.66 -6.95 -11.17
C THR A 58 -6.41 -6.14 -12.44
N ASP A 59 -5.15 -5.89 -12.80
CA ASP A 59 -4.71 -5.07 -13.96
C ASP A 59 -5.21 -3.62 -13.89
N ASN A 60 -5.34 -3.11 -12.66
CA ASN A 60 -5.91 -1.80 -12.36
C ASN A 60 -4.81 -0.79 -12.02
N ASP A 61 -4.91 0.42 -12.56
CA ASP A 61 -4.01 1.52 -12.20
C ASP A 61 -4.58 2.39 -11.07
N CYS A 62 -3.82 3.43 -10.68
CA CYS A 62 -4.28 4.37 -9.65
C CYS A 62 -5.60 5.06 -10.02
N TYR A 63 -5.85 5.41 -11.29
CA TYR A 63 -7.08 6.08 -11.69
C TYR A 63 -8.30 5.18 -11.51
N LEU A 64 -8.16 3.88 -11.78
CA LEU A 64 -9.26 2.96 -11.55
C LEU A 64 -9.55 2.79 -10.06
N PHE A 65 -8.50 2.66 -9.23
CA PHE A 65 -8.66 2.60 -7.78
C PHE A 65 -9.32 3.87 -7.23
N GLU A 66 -8.95 5.04 -7.74
CA GLU A 66 -9.58 6.31 -7.40
C GLU A 66 -11.09 6.33 -7.73
N ASN A 67 -11.52 5.61 -8.76
CA ASN A 67 -12.93 5.48 -9.10
C ASN A 67 -13.66 4.48 -8.21
N ILE A 68 -12.99 3.40 -7.81
CA ILE A 68 -13.56 2.38 -6.92
C ILE A 68 -13.74 2.94 -5.49
N PHE A 69 -12.74 3.62 -4.94
CA PHE A 69 -12.73 4.02 -3.52
C PHE A 69 -13.76 5.09 -3.16
N LYS A 70 -14.22 5.87 -4.14
CA LYS A 70 -15.36 6.80 -3.97
C LYS A 70 -16.61 6.10 -3.42
N TYR A 71 -16.75 4.79 -3.66
CA TYR A 71 -17.88 4.00 -3.20
C TYR A 71 -17.63 3.29 -1.87
N TYR A 72 -16.41 3.35 -1.32
CA TYR A 72 -15.98 2.70 -0.07
C TYR A 72 -15.47 3.74 0.95
N PRO A 73 -16.31 4.70 1.40
CA PRO A 73 -15.85 5.88 2.16
C PRO A 73 -15.24 5.54 3.53
N ASN A 74 -15.52 4.35 4.08
CA ASN A 74 -15.01 3.91 5.38
C ASN A 74 -13.91 2.83 5.26
N LEU A 75 -13.32 2.68 4.06
CA LEU A 75 -12.24 1.74 3.80
C LEU A 75 -11.00 2.13 4.62
N ILE A 76 -10.43 1.20 5.39
CA ILE A 76 -9.26 1.44 6.25
C ILE A 76 -8.06 0.56 5.86
N ASN A 77 -8.32 -0.60 5.25
CA ASN A 77 -7.31 -1.60 4.92
C ASN A 77 -7.36 -1.95 3.43
N ILE A 78 -6.20 -1.94 2.77
CA ILE A 78 -6.15 -2.32 1.36
C ILE A 78 -4.91 -3.13 0.98
N HIS A 79 -5.12 -4.03 0.02
CA HIS A 79 -4.06 -4.77 -0.66
C HIS A 79 -4.19 -4.62 -2.19
N LEU A 80 -3.22 -3.96 -2.81
CA LEU A 80 -3.18 -3.61 -4.24
C LEU A 80 -2.00 -4.26 -4.98
N GLY A 81 -1.61 -5.47 -4.59
CA GLY A 81 -0.42 -6.09 -5.15
C GLY A 81 -0.60 -6.59 -6.60
N LEU A 82 0.51 -6.81 -7.31
CA LEU A 82 0.51 -7.38 -8.68
C LEU A 82 -0.34 -6.60 -9.70
N ASN A 83 -0.47 -5.28 -9.56
CA ASN A 83 -1.28 -4.46 -10.48
C ASN A 83 -0.47 -3.62 -11.47
N GLN A 84 0.87 -3.78 -11.48
CA GLN A 84 1.77 -3.01 -12.35
C GLN A 84 1.60 -1.49 -12.23
N LEU A 85 1.30 -1.00 -11.02
CA LEU A 85 1.19 0.43 -10.75
C LEU A 85 2.47 1.14 -11.20
N SER A 86 2.35 2.26 -11.90
CA SER A 86 3.51 3.02 -12.41
C SER A 86 3.64 4.40 -11.74
N PHE A 87 2.60 4.86 -11.05
CA PHE A 87 2.59 6.11 -10.29
C PHE A 87 1.63 6.03 -9.09
N ILE A 88 1.75 7.00 -8.19
CA ILE A 88 0.78 7.28 -7.11
C ILE A 88 0.35 8.74 -7.26
N SER A 89 -0.94 8.98 -7.53
CA SER A 89 -1.48 10.33 -7.73
C SER A 89 -1.76 11.03 -6.39
N GLU A 90 -2.02 12.33 -6.44
CA GLU A 90 -2.45 13.09 -5.25
C GLU A 90 -3.91 12.76 -4.88
N ILE A 91 -4.77 12.59 -5.89
CA ILE A 91 -6.18 12.21 -5.71
C ILE A 91 -6.28 10.87 -4.97
N PHE A 92 -5.46 9.89 -5.35
CA PHE A 92 -5.38 8.60 -4.68
C PHE A 92 -5.06 8.79 -3.19
N VAL A 93 -4.04 9.59 -2.87
CA VAL A 93 -3.63 9.87 -1.48
C VAL A 93 -4.72 10.60 -0.69
N ASP A 94 -5.42 11.55 -1.32
CA ASP A 94 -6.50 12.30 -0.67
C ASP A 94 -7.70 11.41 -0.32
N GLN A 95 -7.96 10.38 -1.13
CA GLN A 95 -9.07 9.44 -0.87
C GLN A 95 -8.77 8.41 0.22
N ILE A 96 -7.50 8.14 0.52
CA ILE A 96 -7.09 7.08 1.45
C ILE A 96 -6.57 7.62 2.79
N GLN A 97 -6.90 8.87 3.13
CA GLN A 97 -6.40 9.55 4.33
C GLN A 97 -6.73 8.82 5.64
N ASN A 98 -7.79 8.03 5.65
CA ASN A 98 -8.25 7.24 6.80
C ASN A 98 -7.61 5.85 6.91
N PHE A 99 -6.73 5.46 5.97
CA PHE A 99 -6.19 4.11 5.95
C PHE A 99 -5.18 3.88 7.08
N THR A 100 -5.25 2.68 7.66
CA THR A 100 -4.32 2.19 8.67
C THR A 100 -3.32 1.19 8.09
N ASN A 101 -3.73 0.43 7.07
CA ASN A 101 -2.91 -0.60 6.43
C ASN A 101 -2.96 -0.45 4.90
N LEU A 102 -1.79 -0.34 4.29
CA LEU A 102 -1.62 -0.23 2.84
C LEU A 102 -0.57 -1.23 2.37
N SER A 103 -1.00 -2.22 1.59
CA SER A 103 -0.09 -3.09 0.86
C SER A 103 -0.14 -2.76 -0.62
N LEU A 104 1.02 -2.45 -1.18
CA LEU A 104 1.22 -2.23 -2.60
C LEU A 104 2.22 -3.23 -3.21
N SER A 105 2.57 -4.31 -2.50
CA SER A 105 3.60 -5.29 -2.90
C SER A 105 3.53 -5.76 -4.35
N ASP A 106 4.67 -6.10 -4.96
CA ASP A 106 4.72 -6.64 -6.32
C ASP A 106 4.20 -5.67 -7.40
N ASN A 107 4.47 -4.38 -7.23
CA ASN A 107 4.32 -3.34 -8.26
C ASN A 107 5.71 -2.84 -8.70
N PRO A 108 6.47 -3.65 -9.47
CA PRO A 108 7.89 -3.38 -9.77
C PRO A 108 8.14 -2.14 -10.63
N THR A 109 7.10 -1.62 -11.26
CA THR A 109 7.10 -0.38 -12.04
C THR A 109 7.14 0.89 -11.16
N LEU A 110 6.70 0.82 -9.90
CA LEU A 110 6.87 1.88 -8.90
C LEU A 110 8.30 1.89 -8.33
N LYS A 111 9.27 2.34 -9.13
CA LYS A 111 10.70 2.28 -8.75
C LYS A 111 11.18 3.45 -7.89
N GLN A 112 10.39 4.50 -7.75
CA GLN A 112 10.82 5.75 -7.13
C GLN A 112 10.25 5.90 -5.72
N TRP A 113 11.13 6.16 -4.75
CA TRP A 113 10.72 6.59 -3.41
C TRP A 113 10.06 7.97 -3.45
N ASP A 114 10.71 8.91 -4.12
CA ASP A 114 10.22 10.27 -4.35
C ASP A 114 9.89 10.42 -5.84
N PRO A 115 8.64 10.74 -6.24
CA PRO A 115 7.59 11.31 -5.40
C PRO A 115 6.64 10.29 -4.73
N PHE A 116 6.61 9.03 -5.17
CA PHE A 116 5.47 8.14 -4.89
C PHE A 116 5.31 7.74 -3.42
N ILE A 117 6.36 7.22 -2.79
CA ILE A 117 6.32 6.83 -1.38
C ILE A 117 6.24 8.08 -0.50
N ASN A 118 6.93 9.17 -0.84
CA ASN A 118 6.82 10.43 -0.10
C ASN A 118 5.40 11.00 -0.07
N ARG A 119 4.62 10.84 -1.15
CA ARG A 119 3.20 11.24 -1.16
C ARG A 119 2.37 10.48 -0.13
N LEU A 120 2.62 9.18 0.05
CA LEU A 120 1.99 8.36 1.09
C LEU A 120 2.36 8.82 2.50
N GLY A 121 3.48 9.54 2.66
CA GLY A 121 3.90 10.09 3.95
C GLY A 121 2.92 11.11 4.54
N LYS A 122 1.99 11.65 3.74
CA LYS A 122 0.92 12.53 4.22
C LYS A 122 -0.18 11.79 5.00
N LEU A 123 -0.23 10.45 4.91
CA LEU A 123 -1.28 9.65 5.52
C LEU A 123 -1.12 9.61 7.04
N LYS A 124 -2.01 10.32 7.74
CA LYS A 124 -1.89 10.56 9.19
C LYS A 124 -2.10 9.31 10.03
N TYR A 125 -2.92 8.37 9.56
CA TYR A 125 -3.31 7.18 10.31
C TYR A 125 -2.64 5.90 9.83
N LEU A 126 -1.80 5.97 8.79
CA LEU A 126 -1.14 4.79 8.24
C LEU A 126 -0.16 4.21 9.25
N GLN A 127 -0.42 2.99 9.72
CA GLN A 127 0.40 2.27 10.70
C GLN A 127 1.26 1.20 10.05
N GLU A 128 0.81 0.63 8.94
CA GLU A 128 1.50 -0.42 8.23
C GLU A 128 1.58 -0.12 6.73
N LEU A 129 2.80 -0.15 6.19
CA LEU A 129 3.07 -0.01 4.77
C LEU A 129 3.86 -1.23 4.27
N ILE A 130 3.30 -1.93 3.29
CA ILE A 130 3.94 -3.09 2.65
C ILE A 130 4.25 -2.75 1.20
N ILE A 131 5.54 -2.61 0.90
CA ILE A 131 6.11 -2.28 -0.42
C ILE A 131 7.18 -3.30 -0.80
N ASN A 132 6.88 -4.59 -0.58
CA ASN A 132 7.78 -5.68 -0.95
C ASN A 132 7.85 -5.85 -2.49
N ASN A 133 8.98 -6.34 -3.00
CA ASN A 133 9.22 -6.53 -4.43
C ASN A 133 8.99 -5.24 -5.24
N TYR A 134 9.52 -4.15 -4.71
CA TYR A 134 9.57 -2.87 -5.38
C TYR A 134 10.91 -2.69 -6.07
N GLY A 135 10.93 -2.10 -7.26
CA GLY A 135 12.18 -1.75 -7.93
C GLY A 135 12.94 -0.58 -7.29
N ILE A 136 12.67 -0.24 -6.03
CA ILE A 136 13.29 0.85 -5.27
C ILE A 136 14.74 0.50 -4.96
N ASP A 137 15.66 1.35 -5.39
CA ASP A 137 17.11 1.26 -5.09
C ASP A 137 17.62 2.39 -4.20
N ARG A 138 16.82 3.45 -3.99
CA ARG A 138 17.18 4.64 -3.23
C ARG A 138 16.03 5.13 -2.36
N ILE A 139 16.35 5.47 -1.12
CA ILE A 139 15.45 6.15 -0.18
C ILE A 139 15.77 7.66 -0.20
N LYS A 140 14.75 8.48 -0.46
CA LYS A 140 14.86 9.94 -0.52
C LYS A 140 13.80 10.58 0.36
N LEU A 141 14.19 10.93 1.58
CA LEU A 141 13.38 11.75 2.48
C LEU A 141 13.69 13.24 2.24
N PRO A 142 12.74 14.15 2.47
CA PRO A 142 12.93 15.60 2.38
C PRO A 142 13.93 16.13 3.43
N ASN A 143 13.98 17.44 3.66
CA ASN A 143 14.84 18.03 4.69
C ASN A 143 14.45 17.55 6.11
N GLN A 144 15.30 17.80 7.12
CA GLN A 144 15.13 17.21 8.47
C GLN A 144 13.76 17.50 9.08
N ASP A 145 13.34 18.76 9.07
CA ASP A 145 12.07 19.19 9.65
C ASP A 145 10.86 18.56 8.93
N GLU A 146 10.85 18.62 7.59
CA GLU A 146 9.77 18.04 6.76
C GLU A 146 9.69 16.50 6.87
N SER A 147 10.81 15.82 7.12
CA SER A 147 10.80 14.36 7.23
C SER A 147 10.24 13.86 8.55
N ASN A 148 10.29 14.68 9.60
CA ASN A 148 9.66 14.35 10.88
C ASN A 148 8.13 14.37 10.79
N GLU A 149 7.59 15.09 9.80
CA GLU A 149 6.16 15.17 9.53
C GLU A 149 5.67 14.04 8.59
N LEU A 150 6.59 13.37 7.88
CA LEU A 150 6.22 12.24 7.03
C LEU A 150 5.94 11.00 7.88
N PHE A 151 4.86 10.30 7.52
CA PHE A 151 4.45 9.04 8.12
C PHE A 151 4.30 9.12 9.65
N PRO A 152 3.48 10.06 10.16
CA PRO A 152 3.43 10.37 11.59
C PRO A 152 2.97 9.19 12.46
N SER A 153 2.26 8.21 11.89
CA SER A 153 1.77 7.01 12.60
C SER A 153 2.39 5.70 12.13
N LEU A 154 3.34 5.71 11.19
CA LEU A 154 3.84 4.47 10.58
C LEU A 154 4.71 3.70 11.55
N LYS A 155 4.25 2.52 11.96
CA LYS A 155 4.92 1.63 12.91
C LYS A 155 5.68 0.51 12.22
N HIS A 156 5.11 -0.03 11.14
CA HIS A 156 5.62 -1.21 10.45
C HIS A 156 5.86 -0.90 8.97
N LEU A 157 7.10 -1.05 8.53
CA LEU A 157 7.49 -0.92 7.12
C LEU A 157 8.06 -2.24 6.62
N TYR A 158 7.46 -2.78 5.57
CA TYR A 158 7.93 -3.99 4.90
C TYR A 158 8.40 -3.63 3.50
N MET A 159 9.68 -3.84 3.24
CA MET A 159 10.37 -3.50 2.00
C MET A 159 11.39 -4.59 1.63
N SER A 160 10.95 -5.84 1.72
CA SER A 160 11.71 -7.01 1.26
C SER A 160 11.76 -7.05 -0.27
N ASP A 161 12.75 -7.75 -0.83
CA ASP A 161 12.91 -7.93 -2.28
C ASP A 161 13.02 -6.63 -3.08
N THR A 162 13.59 -5.57 -2.49
CA THR A 162 13.92 -4.33 -3.20
C THR A 162 15.37 -4.36 -3.69
N LYS A 163 15.84 -3.23 -4.24
CA LYS A 163 17.20 -3.09 -4.77
C LYS A 163 18.14 -2.35 -3.82
N ILE A 164 17.78 -2.24 -2.55
CA ILE A 164 18.60 -1.54 -1.56
C ILE A 164 19.87 -2.34 -1.26
N SER A 165 21.01 -1.68 -1.42
CA SER A 165 22.33 -2.28 -1.37
C SER A 165 23.25 -1.74 -0.27
N SER A 166 22.81 -0.77 0.55
CA SER A 166 23.64 -0.22 1.63
C SER A 166 22.86 0.14 2.89
N PHE A 167 23.52 0.02 4.04
CA PHE A 167 22.98 0.40 5.35
C PHE A 167 22.73 1.90 5.46
N ASP A 168 23.53 2.75 4.82
CA ASP A 168 23.32 4.21 4.83
C ASP A 168 21.97 4.61 4.25
N LEU A 169 21.47 3.89 3.24
CA LEU A 169 20.13 4.11 2.69
C LEU A 169 19.06 3.75 3.72
N ILE A 170 19.22 2.64 4.42
CA ILE A 170 18.30 2.19 5.48
C ILE A 170 18.32 3.14 6.69
N ASN A 171 19.51 3.62 7.08
CA ASN A 171 19.68 4.52 8.22
C ASN A 171 18.89 5.81 8.06
N LYS A 172 18.60 6.27 6.83
CA LYS A 172 17.72 7.42 6.61
C LYS A 172 16.32 7.23 7.21
N LEU A 173 15.82 6.01 7.30
CA LEU A 173 14.51 5.68 7.86
C LEU A 173 14.45 5.91 9.38
N SER A 174 15.59 6.07 10.06
CA SER A 174 15.62 6.44 11.49
C SER A 174 14.99 7.80 11.78
N ARG A 175 14.75 8.60 10.73
CA ARG A 175 14.09 9.91 10.79
C ARG A 175 12.56 9.78 10.87
N LEU A 176 11.99 8.61 10.60
CA LEU A 176 10.56 8.35 10.76
C LEU A 176 10.28 8.06 12.23
N SER A 177 9.68 9.03 12.93
CA SER A 177 9.59 9.05 14.40
C SER A 177 8.81 7.87 15.00
N SER A 178 7.76 7.41 14.31
CA SER A 178 6.88 6.33 14.77
C SER A 178 7.33 4.94 14.36
N LEU A 179 8.39 4.80 13.55
CA LEU A 179 8.81 3.53 12.99
C LEU A 179 9.45 2.64 14.07
N ILE A 180 8.84 1.49 14.33
CA ILE A 180 9.31 0.52 15.35
C ILE A 180 9.75 -0.82 14.75
N SER A 181 9.32 -1.12 13.53
CA SER A 181 9.60 -2.40 12.88
C SER A 181 9.90 -2.21 11.40
N LEU A 182 11.01 -2.80 10.95
CA LEU A 182 11.45 -2.77 9.55
C LEU A 182 11.76 -4.19 9.08
N SER A 183 11.13 -4.60 7.98
CA SER A 183 11.46 -5.86 7.29
C SER A 183 12.08 -5.56 5.93
N ILE A 184 13.34 -5.95 5.77
CA ILE A 184 14.14 -5.69 4.57
C ILE A 184 14.72 -7.00 4.02
N LEU A 185 14.01 -8.13 4.08
CA LEU A 185 14.53 -9.44 3.68
C LEU A 185 14.85 -9.50 2.18
N ARG A 186 15.79 -10.36 1.78
CA ARG A 186 16.14 -10.61 0.36
C ARG A 186 16.52 -9.35 -0.44
N ASN A 187 17.13 -8.37 0.21
CA ASN A 187 17.72 -7.19 -0.42
C ASN A 187 19.23 -7.40 -0.72
N PRO A 188 19.80 -6.75 -1.75
CA PRO A 188 21.23 -6.82 -2.05
C PRO A 188 22.15 -6.45 -0.88
N ILE A 189 21.67 -5.70 0.11
CA ILE A 189 22.39 -5.39 1.36
C ILE A 189 22.89 -6.63 2.14
N TYR A 190 22.31 -7.82 1.94
CA TYR A 190 22.83 -9.05 2.55
C TYR A 190 23.93 -9.73 1.73
N LEU A 191 24.09 -9.35 0.47
CA LEU A 191 25.15 -9.88 -0.40
C LEU A 191 26.49 -9.17 -0.15
N THR A 192 26.48 -8.04 0.56
CA THR A 192 27.72 -7.41 1.01
C THR A 192 28.26 -8.20 2.20
N ASN A 193 29.29 -9.03 1.94
CA ASN A 193 30.14 -9.72 2.93
C ASN A 193 30.93 -8.77 3.86
N GLN A 194 30.35 -7.62 4.24
CA GLN A 194 30.91 -6.78 5.28
C GLN A 194 30.31 -7.24 6.60
N ILE A 195 31.16 -7.82 7.45
CA ILE A 195 30.87 -8.07 8.86
C ILE A 195 30.53 -6.71 9.49
N VAL A 196 29.24 -6.38 9.57
CA VAL A 196 28.76 -5.21 10.31
C VAL A 196 28.40 -5.71 11.70
N THR A 197 29.27 -5.43 12.67
CA THR A 197 29.01 -5.68 14.08
C THR A 197 27.93 -4.72 14.54
N PHE A 198 26.70 -5.20 14.70
CA PHE A 198 25.61 -4.42 15.29
C PHE A 198 25.93 -4.17 16.77
N LYS A 199 26.26 -2.92 17.13
CA LYS A 199 26.12 -2.47 18.52
C LYS A 199 24.67 -2.08 18.75
N SER A 200 24.07 -2.60 19.81
CA SER A 200 22.71 -2.28 20.23
C SER A 200 22.54 -0.76 20.33
N ILE A 201 21.45 -0.26 19.77
CA ILE A 201 20.98 1.09 20.06
C ILE A 201 20.23 0.98 21.37
N ASP A 202 20.92 1.28 22.48
CA ASP A 202 20.28 1.49 23.76
C ASP A 202 19.46 2.79 23.65
N LYS A 203 18.14 2.64 23.48
CA LYS A 203 17.20 3.72 23.77
C LYS A 203 16.95 3.69 25.28
N THR A 204 17.73 4.46 26.04
CA THR A 204 17.34 4.86 27.39
C THR A 204 16.15 5.80 27.31
N PHE A 205 15.08 5.42 28.01
CA PHE A 205 13.86 6.19 28.25
C PHE A 205 14.13 7.48 29.01
#